data_AF-A0A418MA94-F1
#
_entry.id   AF-A0A418MA94-F1
#
_cell.length_a   1.000
_cell.length_b   1.000
_cell.length_c   1.000
_cell.angle_alpha   90.00
_cell.angle_beta   90.00
_cell.angle_gamma   90.00
#
_symmetry.space_group_name_H-M   'P 1'
#
loop_
_entity.id
_entity.type
_entity.pdbx_description
1 polymer ?
#
loop_
_entity_poly.entity_id
_entity_poly.type
_entity_poly.pdbx_seq_one_letter_code
_entity_poly.pdbx_strand_id
1 'polypeptide(L)'
;MNALQFIKSTTKARNLDCQFQQEDAYLYATTEQYAKQIEKEYHAYQRLNIPGALVDSIPFAVNVQNALVRREQGQFHPLRFLTALVDRMVKNGVPIYEGTTAIKVCQYPTD
;
A
#
# COMPACT_ATOMS: atom_id res chain seq x y z
N MET A 1 6.03 -5.66 13.07
CA MET A 1 5.87 -6.20 11.70
C MET A 1 5.47 -5.06 10.77
N ASN A 2 6.20 -4.81 9.69
CA ASN A 2 5.87 -3.79 8.68
C ASN A 2 4.82 -4.36 7.70
N ALA A 3 3.87 -3.55 7.22
CA ALA A 3 2.82 -3.95 6.28
C ALA A 3 3.36 -4.65 5.02
N LEU A 4 4.48 -4.18 4.46
CA LEU A 4 5.13 -4.81 3.31
C LEU A 4 5.54 -6.26 3.62
N GLN A 5 6.13 -6.48 4.80
CA GLN A 5 6.54 -7.81 5.24
C GLN A 5 5.33 -8.71 5.47
N PHE A 6 4.22 -8.17 5.98
CA PHE A 6 2.98 -8.91 6.13
C PHE A 6 2.45 -9.40 4.78
N ILE A 7 2.39 -8.52 3.77
CA ILE A 7 1.92 -8.87 2.42
C ILE A 7 2.86 -9.90 1.80
N LYS A 8 4.17 -9.64 1.79
CA LYS A 8 5.19 -10.54 1.23
C LYS A 8 5.16 -11.94 1.86
N SER A 9 5.10 -12.01 3.19
CA SER A 9 5.04 -13.29 3.91
C SER A 9 3.69 -14.00 3.71
N THR A 10 2.59 -13.26 3.68
CA THR A 10 1.25 -13.83 3.41
C THR A 10 1.17 -14.43 2.02
N THR A 11 1.66 -13.72 1.00
CA THR A 11 1.72 -14.21 -0.37
C THR A 11 2.58 -15.46 -0.48
N LYS A 12 3.79 -15.45 0.10
CA LYS A 12 4.73 -16.58 0.04
C LYS A 12 4.23 -17.80 0.81
N ALA A 13 3.84 -17.63 2.07
CA ALA A 13 3.45 -18.74 2.95
C ALA A 13 2.17 -19.44 2.50
N ARG A 14 1.33 -18.76 1.72
CA ARG A 14 0.00 -19.25 1.31
C ARG A 14 -0.11 -19.48 -0.19
N ASN A 15 1.01 -19.36 -0.91
CA ASN A 15 1.10 -19.50 -2.37
C ASN A 15 0.00 -18.71 -3.10
N LEU A 16 -0.21 -17.45 -2.66
CA LEU A 16 -1.22 -16.59 -3.28
C LEU A 16 -0.66 -16.10 -4.62
N ASP A 17 -1.31 -16.46 -5.72
CA ASP A 17 -1.00 -15.86 -7.00
C ASP A 17 -1.66 -14.46 -7.07
N CYS A 18 -1.05 -13.48 -6.40
CA CYS A 18 -1.42 -12.08 -6.51
C CYS A 18 -0.38 -11.27 -7.30
N GLN A 19 0.50 -11.93 -8.05
CA GLN A 19 1.57 -11.28 -8.84
C GLN A 19 2.41 -10.30 -8.02
N PHE A 20 2.77 -10.69 -6.79
CA PHE A 20 3.60 -9.84 -5.94
C PHE A 20 4.99 -9.65 -6.56
N GLN A 21 5.41 -8.40 -6.67
CA GLN A 21 6.74 -8.00 -7.13
C GLN A 21 7.30 -6.92 -6.21
N GLN A 22 8.62 -6.93 -6.03
CA GLN A 22 9.33 -5.90 -5.29
C GLN A 22 9.80 -4.83 -6.28
N GLU A 23 9.43 -3.58 -6.04
CA GLU A 23 9.62 -2.46 -6.96
C GLU A 23 10.00 -1.18 -6.19
N ASP A 24 10.52 -0.19 -6.88
CA ASP A 24 10.71 1.14 -6.32
C ASP A 24 9.47 2.01 -6.55
N ALA A 25 9.03 2.75 -5.51
CA ALA A 25 7.89 3.65 -5.60
C ALA A 25 8.36 5.08 -5.85
N TYR A 26 7.88 5.68 -6.94
CA TYR A 26 8.18 7.06 -7.32
C TYR A 26 6.94 7.94 -7.17
N LEU A 27 7.10 9.06 -6.49
CA LEU A 27 6.19 10.21 -6.54
C LEU A 27 6.89 11.31 -7.34
N TYR A 28 6.27 11.85 -8.37
CA TYR A 28 6.91 12.84 -9.24
C TYR A 28 5.97 14.00 -9.56
N ALA A 29 6.58 15.14 -9.90
CA ALA A 29 5.89 16.36 -10.29
C ALA A 29 6.41 16.84 -11.63
N THR A 30 5.51 17.32 -12.47
CA THR A 30 5.83 17.93 -13.77
C THR A 30 5.69 19.46 -13.76
N THR A 31 5.33 20.06 -12.62
CA THR A 31 5.22 21.51 -12.43
C THR A 31 5.97 21.96 -11.17
N GLU A 32 6.45 23.21 -11.16
CA GLU A 32 7.14 23.80 -10.01
C GLU A 32 6.28 23.85 -8.75
N GLN A 33 4.97 24.10 -8.89
CA GLN A 33 4.04 24.11 -7.76
C GLN A 33 4.02 22.76 -7.03
N TYR A 34 3.98 21.66 -7.77
CA TYR A 34 3.99 20.31 -7.20
C TYR A 34 5.39 19.85 -6.79
N ALA A 35 6.46 20.34 -7.43
CA ALA A 35 7.83 20.09 -6.99
C ALA A 35 8.05 20.56 -5.54
N LYS A 36 7.53 21.73 -5.17
CA LYS A 36 7.55 22.23 -3.78
C LYS A 36 6.74 21.35 -2.82
N GLN A 37 5.72 20.63 -3.30
CA GLN A 37 4.97 19.68 -2.46
C GLN A 37 5.79 18.40 -2.23
N ILE A 38 6.54 17.95 -3.22
CA ILE A 38 7.46 16.80 -3.09
C ILE A 38 8.56 17.10 -2.07
N GLU A 39 9.14 18.31 -2.07
CA GLU A 39 10.10 18.73 -1.04
C GLU A 39 9.49 18.70 0.38
N LYS A 40 8.26 19.19 0.53
CA LYS A 40 7.53 19.12 1.81
C LYS A 40 7.30 17.68 2.26
N GLU A 41 6.95 16.78 1.34
CA GLU A 41 6.79 15.34 1.62
C GLU A 41 8.13 14.71 2.05
N TYR A 42 9.22 15.04 1.36
CA TYR A 42 10.56 14.58 1.73
C TYR A 42 10.98 15.07 3.13
N HIS A 43 10.71 16.33 3.48
CA HIS A 43 10.94 16.82 4.84
C HIS A 43 10.06 16.12 5.88
N ALA A 44 8.85 15.68 5.52
CA ALA A 44 8.04 14.83 6.39
C ALA A 44 8.68 13.44 6.56
N TYR A 45 9.21 12.84 5.49
CA TYR A 45 9.96 11.58 5.56
C TYR A 45 11.16 11.69 6.50
N GLN A 46 11.95 12.76 6.40
CA GLN A 46 13.10 13.00 7.27
C GLN A 46 12.69 13.08 8.75
N ARG A 47 11.63 13.85 9.07
CA ARG A 47 11.13 13.99 10.44
C ARG A 47 10.60 12.68 11.02
N LEU A 48 10.01 11.83 10.19
CA LEU A 48 9.47 10.53 10.58
C LEU A 48 10.48 9.39 10.45
N ASN A 49 11.73 9.69 10.06
CA ASN A 49 12.77 8.72 9.78
C ASN A 49 12.34 7.64 8.76
N ILE A 50 11.56 8.05 7.75
CA ILE A 50 11.13 7.20 6.64
C ILE A 50 12.22 7.25 5.55
N PRO A 51 12.77 6.11 5.11
CA PRO A 51 13.73 6.09 4.02
C PRO A 51 13.12 6.60 2.72
N GLY A 52 13.79 7.56 2.09
CA GLY A 52 13.45 8.08 0.76
C GLY A 52 14.54 9.03 0.27
N ALA A 53 14.55 9.32 -1.03
CA ALA A 53 15.50 10.23 -1.65
C ALA A 53 14.82 11.09 -2.72
N LEU A 54 15.19 12.38 -2.78
CA LEU A 54 14.87 13.21 -3.93
C LEU A 54 15.72 12.79 -5.13
N VAL A 55 15.12 12.76 -6.31
CA VAL A 55 15.75 12.40 -7.58
C VAL A 55 15.23 13.30 -8.70
N ASP A 56 16.09 13.57 -9.67
CA ASP A 56 15.79 14.50 -10.77
C ASP A 56 15.24 13.81 -12.02
N SER A 57 15.09 12.47 -11.98
CA SER A 57 14.54 11.67 -13.08
C SER A 57 13.83 10.41 -12.58
N ILE A 58 12.93 9.89 -13.41
CA ILE A 58 12.18 8.65 -13.19
C ILE A 58 12.42 7.69 -14.37
N PRO A 59 12.18 6.37 -14.24
CA PRO A 59 12.42 5.39 -15.31
C PRO A 59 11.37 5.45 -16.44
N PHE A 60 10.90 6.65 -16.77
CA PHE A 60 9.93 6.94 -17.82
C PHE A 60 10.38 8.18 -18.58
N ALA A 61 10.05 8.25 -19.87
CA ALA A 61 10.35 9.40 -20.71
C ALA A 61 9.40 10.58 -20.44
N VAL A 62 9.45 11.12 -19.22
CA VAL A 62 8.62 12.24 -18.75
C VAL A 62 9.53 13.32 -18.21
N ASN A 63 9.28 14.58 -18.61
CA ASN A 63 10.00 15.72 -18.05
C ASN A 63 9.49 16.01 -16.62
N VAL A 64 10.30 15.70 -15.62
CA VAL A 64 9.98 15.89 -14.21
C VAL A 64 10.71 17.12 -13.66
N GLN A 65 10.01 17.88 -12.82
CA GLN A 65 10.58 19.03 -12.10
C GLN A 65 11.17 18.61 -10.75
N ASN A 66 10.62 17.55 -10.13
CA ASN A 66 11.14 16.92 -8.94
C ASN A 66 10.50 15.53 -8.77
N ALA A 67 11.18 14.60 -8.10
CA ALA A 67 10.63 13.31 -7.72
C ALA A 67 11.21 12.83 -6.38
N LEU A 68 10.41 12.02 -5.66
CA LEU A 68 10.78 11.33 -4.43
C LEU A 68 10.66 9.84 -4.67
N VAL A 69 11.74 9.10 -4.43
CA VAL A 69 11.77 7.64 -4.51
C VAL A 69 11.82 7.01 -3.12
N ARG A 70 11.01 5.97 -2.93
CA ARG A 70 11.11 5.03 -1.82
C ARG A 70 11.40 3.65 -2.37
N ARG A 71 12.56 3.11 -2.01
CA ARG A 71 13.03 1.83 -2.53
C ARG A 71 12.37 0.64 -1.86
N GLU A 72 12.46 -0.52 -2.52
CA GLU A 72 12.08 -1.82 -1.96
C GLU A 72 10.61 -1.87 -1.49
N GLN A 73 9.71 -1.25 -2.24
CA GLN A 73 8.27 -1.38 -2.05
C GLN A 73 7.74 -2.63 -2.74
N GLY A 74 6.44 -2.89 -2.58
CA GLY A 74 5.78 -4.04 -3.19
C GLY A 74 4.58 -3.62 -4.02
N GLN A 75 4.46 -4.17 -5.22
CA GLN A 75 3.23 -4.14 -6.01
C GLN A 75 2.63 -5.53 -6.08
N PHE A 76 1.30 -5.61 -6.15
CA PHE A 76 0.55 -6.85 -6.30
C PHE A 76 -0.86 -6.52 -6.78
N HIS A 77 -1.59 -7.52 -7.26
CA HIS A 77 -2.99 -7.39 -7.67
C HIS A 77 -3.91 -7.40 -6.42
N PRO A 78 -4.55 -6.27 -6.06
CA PRO A 78 -5.27 -6.15 -4.79
C PRO A 78 -6.48 -7.09 -4.71
N LEU A 79 -7.25 -7.19 -5.80
CA LEU A 79 -8.41 -8.09 -5.85
C LEU A 79 -8.01 -9.56 -5.66
N ARG A 80 -7.01 -10.05 -6.40
CA ARG A 80 -6.55 -11.45 -6.27
C ARG A 80 -6.07 -11.77 -4.84
N PHE A 81 -5.38 -10.82 -4.20
CA PHE A 81 -4.99 -10.95 -2.80
C PHE A 81 -6.22 -11.02 -1.88
N LEU A 82 -7.17 -10.10 -2.03
CA LEU A 82 -8.39 -10.06 -1.21
C LEU A 82 -9.26 -11.30 -1.41
N THR A 83 -9.52 -11.71 -2.65
CA THR A 83 -10.31 -12.92 -2.97
C THR A 83 -9.74 -14.14 -2.27
N ALA A 84 -8.41 -14.32 -2.30
CA ALA A 84 -7.80 -15.47 -1.62
C ALA A 84 -7.91 -15.40 -0.09
N LEU A 85 -7.93 -14.20 0.50
CA LEU A 85 -8.21 -14.04 1.94
C LEU A 85 -9.68 -14.36 2.25
N VAL A 86 -10.62 -13.86 1.45
CA VAL A 86 -12.05 -14.11 1.55
C VAL A 86 -12.36 -15.61 1.49
N ASP A 87 -11.84 -16.31 0.48
CA ASP A 87 -12.01 -17.76 0.32
C ASP A 87 -11.57 -18.52 1.58
N ARG A 88 -10.48 -18.06 2.21
CA ARG A 88 -9.96 -18.66 3.43
C ARG A 88 -10.83 -18.32 4.64
N MET A 89 -11.31 -17.09 4.77
CA MET A 89 -12.21 -16.70 5.85
C MET A 89 -13.48 -17.56 5.80
N VAL A 90 -14.09 -17.70 4.62
CA VAL A 90 -15.27 -18.56 4.41
C VAL A 90 -14.97 -20.01 4.76
N LYS A 91 -13.83 -20.58 4.32
CA LYS A 91 -13.43 -21.95 4.68
C LYS A 91 -13.22 -22.16 6.18
N ASN A 92 -12.90 -21.11 6.94
CA ASN A 92 -12.79 -21.15 8.40
C ASN A 92 -14.13 -20.82 9.11
N GLY A 93 -15.23 -20.77 8.38
CA GLY A 93 -16.57 -20.53 8.94
C GLY A 93 -16.86 -19.06 9.25
N VAL A 94 -16.07 -18.13 8.74
CA VAL A 94 -16.36 -16.69 8.91
C VAL A 94 -17.43 -16.29 7.89
N PRO A 95 -18.62 -15.84 8.33
CA PRO A 95 -19.66 -15.37 7.42
C PRO A 95 -19.29 -13.98 6.87
N ILE A 96 -19.54 -13.78 5.58
CA ILE A 96 -19.35 -12.50 4.90
C ILE A 96 -20.69 -12.09 4.30
N TYR A 97 -21.14 -10.89 4.64
CA TYR A 97 -22.40 -10.31 4.17
C TYR A 97 -22.09 -9.12 3.27
N GLU A 98 -22.61 -9.14 2.05
CA GLU A 98 -22.51 -8.03 1.09
C GLU A 98 -23.88 -7.33 0.97
N GLY A 99 -23.91 -6.11 0.41
CA GLY A 99 -25.14 -5.33 0.26
C GLY A 99 -25.85 -5.00 1.58
N THR A 100 -25.15 -5.12 2.71
CA THR A 100 -25.71 -4.97 4.07
C THR A 100 -24.99 -3.85 4.79
N THR A 101 -25.69 -2.74 5.06
CA THR A 101 -25.13 -1.59 5.78
C THR A 101 -25.35 -1.74 7.28
N ALA A 102 -24.29 -1.59 8.09
CA ALA A 102 -24.43 -1.51 9.53
C ALA A 102 -25.12 -0.20 9.94
N ILE A 103 -26.30 -0.29 10.57
CA ILE A 103 -27.13 0.87 10.95
C ILE A 103 -27.00 1.26 12.43
N LYS A 104 -26.58 0.31 13.28
CA LYS A 104 -26.47 0.51 14.72
C LYS A 104 -25.47 -0.50 15.29
N VAL A 105 -24.63 -0.06 16.21
CA VAL A 105 -23.80 -0.93 17.05
C VAL A 105 -24.44 -0.95 18.43
N CYS A 106 -24.91 -2.12 18.87
CA CYS A 106 -25.43 -2.32 20.21
C CYS A 106 -24.34 -3.00 21.06
N GLN A 107 -24.08 -2.50 22.25
CA GLN A 107 -23.28 -3.24 23.23
C GLN A 107 -24.17 -4.29 23.89
N TYR A 108 -23.66 -5.52 24.00
CA TYR A 108 -24.31 -6.53 24.83
C TYR A 108 -24.08 -6.17 26.30
N PRO A 109 -25.09 -6.27 27.17
CA PRO A 109 -24.86 -6.15 28.61
C PRO A 109 -23.87 -7.23 29.03
N THR A 110 -22.75 -6.80 29.62
CA THR A 110 -21.87 -7.67 30.41
C THR A 110 -22.52 -7.84 31.78
N ASP A 111 -22.80 -9.08 32.18
CA ASP A 111 -23.17 -9.43 33.57
C ASP A 111 -22.10 -8.96 34.57
#